data_AF-A0A0Q8RDS1-F1
#
_entry.id   AF-A0A0Q8RDS1-F1
#
_cell.length_a   1.000
_cell.length_b   1.000
_cell.length_c   1.000
_cell.angle_alpha   90.00
_cell.angle_beta   90.00
_cell.angle_gamma   90.00
#
_symmetry.space_group_name_H-M   'P 1'
#
loop_
_entity.id
_entity.type
_entity.pdbx_description
1 polymer ?
#
loop_
_entity_poly.entity_id
_entity_poly.type
_entity_poly.pdbx_seq_one_letter_code
_entity_poly.pdbx_strand_id
1 'polypeptide(L)'
;MAERTKPTLEVQFTNASAAKERLQLLPRQSYTNAATLVKHQQLVGQFQASAKFVEERQARYSRVDLAMTKYLLANANVEAMQLESKAFTKSGGINDADLAALRDATVPLHSMQARISQGQEPLQHRDIKVMVLVSETDAKQMSGLRVYALPKDMFHHPERFPVELVEDLLVELSFEKLASPSEARMPVSDLRVWVGPKDAFKAMLPLIRGGKIQFAPVHANMASTGPAELTFYEGQVVKLDQVGR
;
A
#
# COMPACT_ATOMS: atom_id res chain seq x y z
N MET A 1 12.29 3.89 28.22
CA MET A 1 12.36 3.49 26.80
C MET A 1 10.93 3.42 26.32
N ALA A 2 10.51 4.34 25.43
CA ALA A 2 9.14 4.35 24.94
C ALA A 2 8.92 3.13 24.03
N GLU A 3 7.97 2.27 24.38
CA GLU A 3 7.43 1.26 23.48
C GLU A 3 6.93 1.98 22.23
N ARG A 4 7.67 1.84 21.12
CA ARG A 4 7.17 2.26 19.81
C ARG A 4 6.01 1.33 19.47
N THR A 5 4.80 1.79 19.68
CA THR A 5 3.58 1.14 19.20
C THR A 5 3.69 1.02 17.69
N LYS A 6 4.04 -0.18 17.20
CA LYS A 6 3.86 -0.53 15.79
C LYS A 6 2.42 -0.13 15.42
N PRO A 7 2.16 0.46 14.25
CA PRO A 7 0.80 0.75 13.81
C PRO A 7 0.06 -0.59 13.75
N THR A 8 -0.74 -0.82 14.78
CA THR A 8 -1.64 -1.97 14.84
C THR A 8 -2.75 -1.72 13.83
N LEU A 9 -3.38 -2.79 13.37
CA LEU A 9 -4.52 -2.66 12.48
C LEU A 9 -5.66 -1.85 13.16
N GLU A 10 -5.76 -1.94 14.48
CA GLU A 10 -6.61 -1.11 15.34
C GLU A 10 -6.38 0.41 15.19
N VAL A 11 -5.12 0.87 15.07
CA VAL A 11 -4.83 2.29 14.78
C VAL A 11 -5.41 2.70 13.44
N GLN A 12 -5.31 1.84 12.42
CA GLN A 12 -5.86 2.14 11.09
C GLN A 12 -7.39 2.12 11.09
N PHE A 13 -8.03 1.26 11.89
CA PHE A 13 -9.49 1.29 12.07
C PHE A 13 -9.97 2.50 12.84
N THR A 14 -9.23 2.90 13.87
CA THR A 14 -9.51 4.14 14.62
C THR A 14 -9.44 5.34 13.67
N ASN A 15 -8.41 5.41 12.84
CA ASN A 15 -8.27 6.46 11.83
C ASN A 15 -9.39 6.44 10.79
N ALA A 16 -9.76 5.25 10.29
CA ALA A 16 -10.88 5.10 9.34
C ALA A 16 -12.22 5.51 9.97
N SER A 17 -12.45 5.18 11.24
CA SER A 17 -13.64 5.58 12.00
C SER A 17 -13.67 7.10 12.20
N ALA A 18 -12.54 7.70 12.58
CA ALA A 18 -12.42 9.15 12.72
C ALA A 18 -12.59 9.88 11.37
N ALA A 19 -12.13 9.31 10.25
CA ALA A 19 -12.37 9.88 8.92
C ALA A 19 -13.86 9.95 8.58
N LYS A 20 -14.62 8.91 8.94
CA LYS A 20 -16.08 8.90 8.76
C LYS A 20 -16.73 10.03 9.55
N GLU A 21 -16.39 10.20 10.83
CA GLU A 21 -16.93 11.29 11.65
C GLU A 21 -16.65 12.66 11.03
N ARG A 22 -15.39 12.92 10.64
CA ARG A 22 -15.00 14.19 10.00
C ARG A 22 -15.75 14.44 8.70
N LEU A 23 -15.81 13.46 7.80
CA LEU A 23 -16.49 13.59 6.52
C LEU A 23 -18.01 13.77 6.66
N GLN A 24 -18.63 13.13 7.65
CA GLN A 24 -20.06 13.31 7.92
C GLN A 24 -20.42 14.72 8.43
N LEU A 25 -19.47 15.43 9.03
CA LEU A 25 -19.65 16.79 9.55
C LEU A 25 -19.49 17.87 8.48
N LEU A 26 -19.10 17.52 7.25
CA LEU A 26 -18.98 18.49 6.16
C LEU A 26 -20.35 19.13 5.83
N PRO A 27 -20.46 20.47 5.85
CA PRO A 27 -21.72 21.14 5.66
C PRO A 27 -22.21 20.98 4.21
N ARG A 28 -23.54 21.03 3.99
CA ARG A 28 -24.14 20.87 2.64
C ARG A 28 -23.60 21.86 1.61
N GLN A 29 -23.18 23.05 2.05
CA GLN A 29 -22.60 24.09 1.21
C GLN A 29 -21.20 23.74 0.67
N SER A 30 -20.52 22.75 1.24
CA SER A 30 -19.23 22.27 0.73
C SER A 30 -19.35 21.50 -0.57
N TYR A 31 -20.57 21.24 -1.08
CA TYR A 31 -20.81 20.45 -2.28
C TYR A 31 -21.39 21.31 -3.40
N THR A 32 -20.96 21.01 -4.63
CA THR A 32 -21.44 21.68 -5.85
C THR A 32 -22.94 21.52 -6.09
N ASN A 33 -23.51 20.39 -5.67
CA ASN A 33 -24.94 20.08 -5.80
C ASN A 33 -25.35 18.97 -4.82
N ALA A 34 -26.66 18.78 -4.68
CA ALA A 34 -27.23 17.77 -3.78
C ALA A 34 -26.92 16.32 -4.20
N ALA A 35 -26.76 16.04 -5.50
CA ALA A 35 -26.44 14.68 -5.96
C ALA A 35 -25.03 14.25 -5.54
N THR A 36 -24.05 15.15 -5.63
CA THR A 36 -22.68 14.90 -5.16
C THR A 36 -22.64 14.68 -3.65
N LEU A 37 -23.45 15.42 -2.86
CA LEU A 37 -23.60 15.16 -1.43
C LEU A 37 -24.11 13.73 -1.15
N VAL A 38 -25.14 13.28 -1.87
CA VAL A 38 -25.68 11.91 -1.70
C VAL A 38 -24.62 10.85 -2.05
N LYS A 39 -23.89 11.02 -3.15
CA LYS A 39 -22.79 10.13 -3.54
C LYS A 39 -21.70 10.07 -2.45
N HIS A 40 -21.34 11.22 -1.91
CA HIS A 40 -20.39 11.30 -0.79
C HIS A 40 -20.88 10.53 0.44
N GLN A 41 -22.12 10.76 0.88
CA GLN A 41 -22.69 10.07 2.05
C GLN A 41 -22.73 8.55 1.86
N GLN A 42 -23.09 8.08 0.66
CA GLN A 42 -23.04 6.66 0.31
C GLN A 42 -21.62 6.11 0.38
N LEU A 43 -20.65 6.82 -0.21
CA LEU A 43 -19.24 6.41 -0.24
C LEU A 43 -18.65 6.31 1.18
N VAL A 44 -18.89 7.30 2.04
CA VAL A 44 -18.43 7.27 3.44
C VAL A 44 -19.07 6.13 4.22
N GLY A 45 -20.37 5.89 4.03
CA GLY A 45 -21.07 4.76 4.64
C GLY A 45 -20.51 3.40 4.21
N GLN A 46 -20.24 3.23 2.91
CA GLN A 46 -19.64 2.02 2.35
C GLN A 46 -18.22 1.78 2.85
N PHE A 47 -17.39 2.83 2.89
CA PHE A 47 -16.04 2.76 3.44
C PHE A 47 -16.05 2.28 4.89
N GLN A 48 -16.88 2.89 5.73
CA GLN A 48 -16.97 2.50 7.15
C GLN A 48 -17.47 1.06 7.32
N ALA A 49 -18.51 0.67 6.57
CA ALA A 49 -19.04 -0.68 6.63
C ALA A 49 -17.97 -1.71 6.23
N SER A 50 -17.21 -1.42 5.16
CA SER A 50 -16.12 -2.27 4.70
C SER A 50 -14.99 -2.34 5.74
N ALA A 51 -14.57 -1.20 6.30
CA ALA A 51 -13.52 -1.12 7.31
C ALA A 51 -13.88 -1.94 8.55
N LYS A 52 -15.09 -1.77 9.11
CA LYS A 52 -15.55 -2.55 10.25
C LYS A 52 -15.64 -4.05 9.94
N PHE A 53 -16.14 -4.39 8.75
CA PHE A 53 -16.25 -5.78 8.35
C PHE A 53 -14.89 -6.49 8.26
N VAL A 54 -13.88 -5.81 7.70
CA VAL A 54 -12.52 -6.36 7.60
C VAL A 54 -11.81 -6.39 8.96
N GLU A 55 -12.15 -5.50 9.89
CA GLU A 55 -11.67 -5.52 11.27
C GLU A 55 -12.10 -6.76 12.04
N GLU A 56 -13.40 -7.04 12.03
CA GLU A 56 -13.99 -8.18 12.74
C GLU A 56 -13.39 -9.53 12.33
N ARG A 57 -12.74 -9.59 11.16
CA ARG A 57 -12.21 -10.82 10.55
C ARG A 57 -10.69 -10.84 10.43
N GLN A 58 -10.01 -9.83 10.97
CA GLN A 58 -8.54 -9.70 10.87
C GLN A 58 -7.76 -10.91 11.39
N ALA A 59 -8.32 -11.64 12.37
CA ALA A 59 -7.69 -12.83 12.96
C ALA A 59 -7.44 -13.96 11.95
N ARG A 60 -8.08 -13.91 10.77
CA ARG A 60 -7.95 -14.90 9.70
C ARG A 60 -6.94 -14.51 8.61
N TYR A 61 -6.33 -13.33 8.72
CA TYR A 61 -5.46 -12.81 7.66
C TYR A 61 -4.03 -13.32 7.82
N SER A 62 -3.39 -13.62 6.69
CA SER A 62 -1.93 -13.81 6.68
C SER A 62 -1.23 -12.49 7.07
N ARG A 63 0.05 -12.55 7.43
CA ARG A 63 0.81 -11.32 7.75
C ARG A 63 0.86 -10.33 6.58
N VAL A 64 1.00 -10.87 5.36
CA VAL A 64 1.02 -10.08 4.12
C VAL A 64 -0.35 -9.45 3.85
N ASP A 65 -1.44 -10.21 3.98
CA ASP A 65 -2.80 -9.68 3.86
C ASP A 65 -3.08 -8.60 4.90
N LEU A 66 -2.63 -8.83 6.14
CA LEU A 66 -2.78 -7.88 7.23
C LEU A 66 -2.04 -6.57 6.93
N ALA A 67 -0.79 -6.65 6.50
CA ALA A 67 0.01 -5.48 6.12
C ALA A 67 -0.64 -4.70 4.96
N MET A 68 -1.08 -5.40 3.91
CA MET A 68 -1.79 -4.75 2.80
C MET A 68 -3.13 -4.15 3.25
N THR A 69 -3.87 -4.80 4.14
CA THR A 69 -5.11 -4.25 4.70
C THR A 69 -4.86 -2.94 5.45
N LYS A 70 -3.80 -2.88 6.28
CA LYS A 70 -3.38 -1.63 6.95
C LYS A 70 -3.11 -0.53 5.94
N TYR A 71 -2.40 -0.83 4.87
CA TYR A 71 -2.14 0.13 3.80
C TYR A 71 -3.41 0.61 3.11
N LEU A 72 -4.33 -0.30 2.74
CA LEU A 72 -5.57 0.07 2.05
C LEU A 72 -6.44 1.01 2.91
N LEU A 73 -6.54 0.73 4.22
CA LEU A 73 -7.23 1.60 5.17
C LEU A 73 -6.53 2.96 5.31
N ALA A 74 -5.20 2.95 5.42
CA ALA A 74 -4.42 4.19 5.51
C ALA A 74 -4.57 5.04 4.23
N ASN A 75 -4.53 4.42 3.06
CA ASN A 75 -4.70 5.11 1.78
C ASN A 75 -6.08 5.75 1.66
N ALA A 76 -7.14 5.01 1.98
CA ALA A 76 -8.49 5.56 2.01
C ALA A 76 -8.64 6.71 3.02
N ASN A 77 -8.01 6.62 4.20
CA ASN A 77 -7.98 7.71 5.18
C ASN A 77 -7.22 8.94 4.66
N VAL A 78 -6.10 8.77 3.96
CA VAL A 78 -5.36 9.89 3.35
C VAL A 78 -6.25 10.60 2.31
N GLU A 79 -6.93 9.87 1.44
CA GLU A 79 -7.86 10.46 0.45
C GLU A 79 -9.05 11.15 1.13
N ALA A 80 -9.56 10.58 2.23
CA ALA A 80 -10.60 11.21 3.05
C ALA A 80 -10.13 12.55 3.63
N MET A 81 -8.92 12.62 4.19
CA MET A 81 -8.35 13.87 4.72
C MET A 81 -8.12 14.92 3.62
N GLN A 82 -7.75 14.50 2.41
CA GLN A 82 -7.62 15.41 1.28
C GLN A 82 -8.97 15.96 0.83
N LEU A 83 -10.00 15.12 0.79
CA LEU A 83 -11.37 15.55 0.48
C LEU A 83 -11.90 16.55 1.52
N GLU A 84 -11.67 16.27 2.80
CA GLU A 84 -11.98 17.19 3.91
C GLU A 84 -11.27 18.53 3.72
N SER A 85 -9.97 18.54 3.48
CA SER A 85 -9.21 19.77 3.23
C SER A 85 -9.75 20.58 2.05
N LYS A 86 -10.11 19.91 0.95
CA LYS A 86 -10.75 20.56 -0.22
C LYS A 86 -12.10 21.18 0.12
N ALA A 87 -12.88 20.54 1.00
CA ALA A 87 -14.18 21.04 1.44
C ALA A 87 -14.10 22.43 2.07
N PHE A 88 -12.96 22.75 2.70
CA PHE A 88 -12.71 24.03 3.37
C PHE A 88 -11.95 25.05 2.52
N THR A 89 -11.22 24.61 1.50
CA THR A 89 -10.27 25.46 0.74
C THR A 89 -10.68 25.72 -0.70
N LYS A 90 -11.53 24.87 -1.30
CA LYS A 90 -11.86 24.94 -2.74
C LYS A 90 -13.03 25.87 -3.01
N SER A 91 -12.75 27.00 -3.68
CA SER A 91 -13.78 27.85 -4.29
C SER A 91 -14.50 27.06 -5.39
N GLY A 92 -15.80 26.78 -5.18
CA GLY A 92 -16.63 26.00 -6.11
C GLY A 92 -17.15 24.68 -5.55
N GLY A 93 -16.71 24.26 -4.36
CA GLY A 93 -17.21 23.06 -3.68
C GLY A 93 -16.71 21.73 -4.25
N ILE A 94 -17.02 20.66 -3.53
CA ILE A 94 -16.71 19.27 -3.88
C ILE A 94 -17.56 18.85 -5.09
N ASN A 95 -16.91 18.28 -6.09
CA ASN A 95 -17.52 17.69 -7.28
C ASN A 95 -17.28 16.17 -7.38
N ASP A 96 -17.85 15.54 -8.40
CA ASP A 96 -17.71 14.09 -8.62
C ASP A 96 -16.25 13.66 -8.87
N ALA A 97 -15.42 14.51 -9.46
CA ALA A 97 -13.99 14.22 -9.67
C ALA A 97 -13.21 14.24 -8.35
N ASP A 98 -13.59 15.09 -7.39
CA ASP A 98 -13.00 15.07 -6.05
C ASP A 98 -13.37 13.78 -5.29
N LEU A 99 -14.59 13.26 -5.49
CA LEU A 99 -15.04 12.00 -4.89
C LEU A 99 -14.38 10.76 -5.52
N ALA A 100 -13.91 10.86 -6.77
CA ALA A 100 -13.33 9.73 -7.49
C ALA A 100 -12.10 9.15 -6.79
N ALA A 101 -11.23 10.00 -6.24
CA ALA A 101 -10.02 9.54 -5.54
C ALA A 101 -10.35 8.71 -4.29
N LEU A 102 -11.26 9.20 -3.45
CA LEU A 102 -11.74 8.45 -2.27
C LEU A 102 -12.45 7.16 -2.70
N ARG A 103 -13.29 7.22 -3.75
CA ARG A 103 -13.97 6.04 -4.28
C ARG A 103 -12.95 4.98 -4.70
N ASP A 104 -11.99 5.34 -5.53
CA ASP A 104 -11.00 4.42 -6.08
C ASP A 104 -10.12 3.81 -4.96
N ALA A 105 -9.79 4.58 -3.91
CA ALA A 105 -9.08 4.08 -2.73
C ALA A 105 -9.91 3.09 -1.88
N THR A 106 -11.24 3.14 -1.94
CA THR A 106 -12.13 2.24 -1.19
C THR A 106 -12.53 0.97 -1.95
N VAL A 107 -12.38 0.94 -3.28
CA VAL A 107 -12.71 -0.23 -4.12
C VAL A 107 -12.03 -1.52 -3.63
N PRO A 108 -10.73 -1.54 -3.26
CA PRO A 108 -10.09 -2.74 -2.74
C PRO A 108 -10.74 -3.26 -1.44
N LEU A 109 -11.13 -2.37 -0.52
CA LEU A 109 -11.78 -2.75 0.74
C LEU A 109 -13.16 -3.37 0.50
N HIS A 110 -13.94 -2.81 -0.43
CA HIS A 110 -15.23 -3.38 -0.82
C HIS A 110 -15.06 -4.77 -1.47
N SER A 111 -14.05 -4.91 -2.34
CA SER A 111 -13.71 -6.19 -2.97
C SER A 111 -13.31 -7.23 -1.94
N MET A 112 -12.51 -6.86 -0.93
CA MET A 112 -12.16 -7.73 0.19
C MET A 112 -13.41 -8.19 0.95
N GLN A 113 -14.31 -7.27 1.30
CA GLN A 113 -15.56 -7.62 1.99
C GLN A 113 -16.37 -8.65 1.20
N ALA A 114 -16.53 -8.46 -0.11
CA ALA A 114 -17.25 -9.38 -0.97
C ALA A 114 -16.61 -10.79 -0.98
N ARG A 115 -15.29 -10.86 -1.14
CA ARG A 115 -14.53 -12.14 -1.13
C ARG A 115 -14.65 -12.88 0.19
N ILE A 116 -14.44 -12.18 1.29
CA ILE A 116 -14.55 -12.76 2.63
C ILE A 116 -15.98 -13.26 2.90
N SER A 117 -17.00 -12.53 2.43
CA SER A 117 -18.41 -12.95 2.55
C SER A 117 -18.70 -14.24 1.78
N GLN A 118 -17.92 -14.52 0.73
CA GLN A 118 -17.97 -15.76 -0.06
C GLN A 118 -17.02 -16.85 0.49
N GLY A 119 -16.38 -16.64 1.64
CA GLY A 119 -15.43 -17.60 2.23
C GLY A 119 -14.09 -17.68 1.52
N GLN A 120 -13.74 -16.68 0.69
CA GLN A 120 -12.46 -16.62 -0.03
C GLN A 120 -11.39 -15.85 0.76
N GLU A 121 -10.12 -16.01 0.36
CA GLU A 121 -9.01 -15.16 0.84
C GLU A 121 -9.35 -13.67 0.63
N PRO A 122 -8.99 -12.80 1.60
CA PRO A 122 -9.37 -11.39 1.59
C PRO A 122 -8.83 -10.67 0.35
N LEU A 123 -7.58 -10.95 -0.02
CA LEU A 123 -6.93 -10.44 -1.22
C LEU A 123 -6.69 -11.58 -2.21
N GLN A 124 -6.69 -11.23 -3.49
CA GLN A 124 -6.15 -12.12 -4.51
C GLN A 124 -4.64 -12.05 -4.47
N HIS A 125 -4.01 -13.17 -4.76
CA HIS A 125 -2.57 -13.30 -4.78
C HIS A 125 -2.08 -13.73 -6.15
N ARG A 126 -0.86 -13.29 -6.49
CA ARG A 126 -0.10 -13.78 -7.63
C ARG A 126 1.36 -13.97 -7.23
N ASP A 127 2.04 -14.85 -7.93
CA ASP A 127 3.48 -15.03 -7.71
C ASP A 127 4.26 -13.92 -8.42
N ILE A 128 5.25 -13.38 -7.74
CA ILE A 128 6.23 -12.45 -8.31
C ILE A 128 7.58 -13.15 -8.29
N LYS A 129 8.15 -13.32 -9.48
CA LYS A 129 9.47 -13.93 -9.70
C LYS A 129 10.47 -12.85 -10.07
N VAL A 130 11.56 -12.77 -9.33
CA VAL A 130 12.63 -11.80 -9.54
C VAL A 130 13.92 -12.53 -9.83
N MET A 131 14.46 -12.29 -11.03
CA MET A 131 15.76 -12.74 -11.45
C MET A 131 16.74 -11.57 -11.40
N VAL A 132 17.89 -11.77 -10.78
CA VAL A 132 19.00 -10.82 -10.83
C VAL A 132 20.11 -11.43 -11.66
N LEU A 133 20.58 -10.68 -12.66
CA LEU A 133 21.67 -11.05 -13.53
C LEU A 133 22.94 -10.35 -13.05
N VAL A 134 23.90 -11.15 -12.56
CA VAL A 134 25.22 -10.71 -12.08
C VAL A 134 26.33 -11.37 -12.90
N SER A 135 27.50 -10.72 -12.94
CA SER A 135 28.71 -11.36 -13.47
C SER A 135 29.08 -12.60 -12.62
N GLU A 136 29.68 -13.64 -13.21
CA GLU A 136 30.04 -14.89 -12.50
C GLU A 136 30.90 -14.65 -11.25
N THR A 137 31.69 -13.56 -11.25
CA THR A 137 32.55 -13.11 -10.15
C THR A 137 31.77 -12.69 -8.90
N ASP A 138 30.50 -12.28 -9.04
CA ASP A 138 29.72 -11.61 -8.00
C ASP A 138 28.60 -12.46 -7.39
N ALA A 139 28.56 -13.76 -7.71
CA ALA A 139 27.55 -14.69 -7.18
C ALA A 139 27.50 -14.75 -5.64
N LYS A 140 28.61 -14.47 -4.94
CA LYS A 140 28.61 -14.34 -3.47
C LYS A 140 27.89 -13.09 -2.98
N GLN A 141 27.89 -12.00 -3.73
CA GLN A 141 27.19 -10.75 -3.37
C GLN A 141 25.67 -10.94 -3.37
N MET A 142 25.15 -11.88 -4.15
CA MET A 142 23.72 -12.21 -4.24
C MET A 142 23.12 -12.69 -2.91
N SER A 143 23.91 -13.35 -2.07
CA SER A 143 23.47 -13.83 -0.75
C SER A 143 23.16 -12.70 0.25
N GLY A 144 23.65 -11.49 -0.03
CA GLY A 144 23.42 -10.27 0.76
C GLY A 144 22.27 -9.41 0.25
N LEU A 145 21.47 -9.89 -0.71
CA LEU A 145 20.38 -9.13 -1.32
C LEU A 145 18.99 -9.60 -0.87
N ARG A 146 18.02 -8.70 -0.99
CA ARG A 146 16.60 -8.95 -0.77
C ARG A 146 15.76 -8.24 -1.82
N VAL A 147 14.63 -8.84 -2.18
CA VAL A 147 13.60 -8.19 -2.98
C VAL A 147 12.70 -7.39 -2.04
N TYR A 148 12.56 -6.10 -2.32
CA TYR A 148 11.64 -5.21 -1.64
C TYR A 148 10.46 -4.91 -2.54
N ALA A 149 9.28 -4.74 -1.95
CA ALA A 149 8.09 -4.30 -2.65
C ALA A 149 7.33 -3.29 -1.79
N LEU A 150 6.79 -2.26 -2.43
CA LEU A 150 5.83 -1.34 -1.82
C LEU A 150 4.69 -1.02 -2.79
N PRO A 151 3.49 -0.72 -2.28
CA PRO A 151 2.43 -0.15 -3.10
C PRO A 151 2.88 1.13 -3.80
N LYS A 152 2.44 1.32 -5.04
CA LYS A 152 2.81 2.46 -5.90
C LYS A 152 2.71 3.80 -5.17
N ASP A 153 1.58 4.07 -4.53
CA ASP A 153 1.34 5.38 -3.94
C ASP A 153 2.20 5.61 -2.69
N MET A 154 2.46 4.55 -1.90
CA MET A 154 3.39 4.61 -0.77
C MET A 154 4.85 4.78 -1.21
N PHE A 155 5.25 4.16 -2.32
CA PHE A 155 6.59 4.31 -2.86
C PHE A 155 6.83 5.73 -3.41
N HIS A 156 5.85 6.28 -4.14
CA HIS A 156 5.98 7.60 -4.76
C HIS A 156 5.71 8.76 -3.81
N HIS A 157 4.88 8.54 -2.79
CA HIS A 157 4.47 9.55 -1.81
C HIS A 157 4.57 9.01 -0.37
N PRO A 158 5.76 8.55 0.08
CA PRO A 158 5.94 7.95 1.41
C PRO A 158 5.64 8.92 2.55
N GLU A 159 5.71 10.24 2.31
CA GLU A 159 5.38 11.30 3.27
C GLU A 159 3.90 11.39 3.63
N ARG A 160 3.01 10.83 2.80
CA ARG A 160 1.56 10.78 3.07
C ARG A 160 1.20 9.72 4.12
N PHE A 161 2.14 8.85 4.48
CA PHE A 161 1.92 7.71 5.37
C PHE A 161 2.78 7.81 6.65
N PRO A 162 2.31 7.28 7.79
CA PRO A 162 3.14 7.14 8.99
C PRO A 162 4.41 6.34 8.70
N VAL A 163 5.55 6.79 9.22
CA VAL A 163 6.86 6.15 8.99
C VAL A 163 6.82 4.69 9.40
N GLU A 164 6.20 4.40 10.52
CA GLU A 164 6.10 3.06 11.08
C GLU A 164 5.26 2.14 10.19
N LEU A 165 4.28 2.68 9.45
CA LEU A 165 3.49 1.90 8.50
C LEU A 165 4.33 1.55 7.27
N VAL A 166 5.11 2.51 6.76
CA VAL A 166 6.02 2.27 5.64
C VAL A 166 7.08 1.23 6.02
N GLU A 167 7.65 1.33 7.21
CA GLU A 167 8.61 0.35 7.73
C GLU A 167 7.98 -1.05 7.90
N ASP A 168 6.77 -1.15 8.44
CA ASP A 168 6.04 -2.42 8.58
C ASP A 168 5.80 -3.07 7.21
N LEU A 169 5.33 -2.29 6.22
CA LEU A 169 5.13 -2.80 4.86
C LEU A 169 6.45 -3.19 4.18
N LEU A 170 7.51 -2.42 4.38
CA LEU A 170 8.83 -2.77 3.84
C LEU A 170 9.31 -4.13 4.34
N VAL A 171 9.01 -4.48 5.60
CA VAL A 171 9.33 -5.79 6.17
C VAL A 171 8.41 -6.85 5.58
N GLU A 172 7.10 -6.68 5.71
CA GLU A 172 6.11 -7.73 5.40
C GLU A 172 5.97 -8.01 3.90
N LEU A 173 6.28 -7.04 3.03
CA LEU A 173 6.24 -7.21 1.57
C LEU A 173 7.61 -7.52 0.95
N SER A 174 8.66 -7.64 1.78
CA SER A 174 9.97 -8.06 1.30
C SER A 174 10.13 -9.58 1.33
N PHE A 175 10.94 -10.12 0.43
CA PHE A 175 11.16 -11.56 0.34
C PHE A 175 12.53 -11.92 -0.22
N GLU A 176 13.00 -13.12 0.14
CA GLU A 176 14.32 -13.62 -0.15
C GLU A 176 14.27 -15.14 -0.39
N LYS A 177 14.94 -15.62 -1.44
CA LYS A 177 15.46 -16.98 -1.53
C LYS A 177 16.83 -16.95 -2.19
N LEU A 178 17.77 -17.71 -1.61
CA LEU A 178 19.23 -17.77 -1.90
C LEU A 178 19.62 -18.23 -3.33
N ALA A 179 18.70 -18.24 -4.28
CA ALA A 179 18.97 -18.53 -5.68
C ALA A 179 18.15 -17.59 -6.54
N SER A 180 18.78 -16.96 -7.53
CA SER A 180 18.07 -16.35 -8.65
C SER A 180 17.44 -17.50 -9.46
N PRO A 181 16.10 -17.57 -9.64
CA PRO A 181 15.10 -16.56 -9.31
C PRO A 181 14.54 -16.64 -7.88
N SER A 182 14.36 -15.47 -7.25
CA SER A 182 13.62 -15.31 -5.99
C SER A 182 12.13 -15.20 -6.28
N GLU A 183 11.27 -15.81 -5.46
CA GLU A 183 9.83 -15.87 -5.70
C GLU A 183 9.04 -15.66 -4.41
N ALA A 184 7.93 -14.92 -4.49
CA ALA A 184 6.95 -14.81 -3.43
C ALA A 184 5.52 -14.60 -3.94
N ARG A 185 4.57 -15.17 -3.20
CA ARG A 185 3.12 -14.97 -3.41
C ARG A 185 2.70 -13.66 -2.77
N MET A 186 2.30 -12.68 -3.59
CA MET A 186 1.99 -11.31 -3.16
C MET A 186 0.57 -10.90 -3.56
N PRO A 187 -0.09 -10.02 -2.79
CA PRO A 187 -1.39 -9.48 -3.16
C PRO A 187 -1.36 -8.80 -4.52
N VAL A 188 -2.41 -9.02 -5.33
CA VAL A 188 -2.59 -8.37 -6.62
C VAL A 188 -2.83 -6.88 -6.37
N SER A 189 -1.77 -6.09 -6.57
CA SER A 189 -1.75 -4.65 -6.39
C SER A 189 -0.74 -4.03 -7.36
N ASP A 190 -0.88 -2.72 -7.58
CA ASP A 190 0.16 -1.91 -8.20
C ASP A 190 1.35 -1.80 -7.24
N LEU A 191 2.43 -2.51 -7.53
CA LEU A 191 3.64 -2.55 -6.70
C LEU A 191 4.83 -1.92 -7.41
N ARG A 192 5.77 -1.45 -6.61
CA ARG A 192 7.11 -1.03 -7.00
C ARG A 192 8.06 -2.02 -6.37
N VAL A 193 8.75 -2.79 -7.20
CA VAL A 193 9.64 -3.86 -6.77
C VAL A 193 11.07 -3.45 -7.07
N TRP A 194 11.99 -3.65 -6.13
CA TRP A 194 13.42 -3.41 -6.35
C TRP A 194 14.26 -4.40 -5.56
N VAL A 195 15.55 -4.45 -5.88
CA VAL A 195 16.51 -5.30 -5.17
C VAL A 195 17.47 -4.40 -4.40
N GLY A 196 17.70 -4.73 -3.13
CA GLY A 196 18.62 -3.98 -2.28
C GLY A 196 19.27 -4.86 -1.21
N PRO A 197 20.05 -4.28 -0.30
CA PRO A 197 20.76 -5.04 0.71
C PRO A 197 19.80 -5.71 1.67
N LYS A 198 20.15 -6.91 2.11
CA LYS A 198 19.37 -7.68 3.08
C LYS A 198 19.24 -6.94 4.43
N ASP A 199 18.06 -7.02 5.03
CA ASP A 199 17.71 -6.46 6.35
C ASP A 199 17.95 -4.93 6.52
N ALA A 200 18.16 -4.18 5.44
CA ALA A 200 18.44 -2.75 5.46
C ALA A 200 17.19 -1.84 5.43
N PHE A 201 16.07 -2.30 6.02
CA PHE A 201 14.74 -1.68 5.92
C PHE A 201 14.70 -0.18 6.23
N LYS A 202 15.25 0.22 7.38
CA LYS A 202 15.25 1.63 7.82
C LYS A 202 16.00 2.54 6.87
N ALA A 203 17.05 2.02 6.25
CA ALA A 203 17.92 2.79 5.40
C ALA A 203 17.46 2.78 3.93
N MET A 204 16.48 1.93 3.57
CA MET A 204 15.73 2.06 2.32
C MET A 204 14.83 3.29 2.31
N LEU A 205 14.24 3.68 3.45
CA LEU A 205 13.27 4.78 3.50
C LEU A 205 13.85 6.14 3.03
N PRO A 206 15.04 6.58 3.46
CA PRO A 206 15.68 7.78 2.90
C PRO A 206 15.92 7.70 1.39
N LEU A 207 16.23 6.52 0.85
CA LEU A 207 16.46 6.32 -0.58
C LEU A 207 15.16 6.40 -1.38
N ILE A 208 14.06 5.83 -0.86
CA ILE A 208 12.71 5.98 -1.44
C ILE A 208 12.35 7.47 -1.50
N ARG A 209 12.45 8.17 -0.38
CA ARG A 209 12.15 9.61 -0.28
C ARG A 209 13.01 10.46 -1.21
N GLY A 210 14.27 10.09 -1.39
CA GLY A 210 15.19 10.77 -2.28
C GLY A 210 15.00 10.45 -3.76
N GLY A 211 14.06 9.55 -4.13
CA GLY A 211 13.88 9.10 -5.51
C GLY A 211 15.10 8.37 -6.08
N LYS A 212 15.93 7.76 -5.21
CA LYS A 212 17.22 7.16 -5.58
C LYS A 212 17.13 5.66 -5.90
N ILE A 213 15.92 5.09 -5.82
CA ILE A 213 15.70 3.66 -6.04
C ILE A 213 15.19 3.43 -7.46
N GLN A 214 15.94 2.64 -8.22
CA GLN A 214 15.44 2.08 -9.47
C GLN A 214 14.52 0.89 -9.15
N PHE A 215 13.33 0.87 -9.76
CA PHE A 215 12.32 -0.14 -9.51
C PHE A 215 11.74 -0.69 -10.81
N ALA A 216 11.13 -1.87 -10.73
CA ALA A 216 10.26 -2.44 -11.74
C ALA A 216 8.79 -2.31 -11.29
N PRO A 217 7.87 -1.81 -12.15
CA PRO A 217 6.46 -1.76 -11.82
C PRO A 217 5.81 -3.14 -11.99
N VAL A 218 4.93 -3.50 -11.07
CA VAL A 218 4.07 -4.68 -11.19
C VAL A 218 2.62 -4.21 -11.16
N HIS A 219 1.90 -4.31 -12.27
CA HIS A 219 0.55 -3.75 -12.40
C HIS A 219 -0.51 -4.68 -11.83
N ALA A 220 -1.57 -4.15 -11.22
CA ALA A 220 -2.74 -4.91 -10.78
C ALA A 220 -3.57 -5.42 -11.97
N ASN A 221 -3.00 -6.29 -12.79
CA ASN A 221 -3.71 -6.94 -13.90
C ASN A 221 -4.12 -8.35 -13.48
N MET A 222 -5.43 -8.57 -13.43
CA MET A 222 -6.05 -9.85 -13.09
C MET A 222 -6.15 -10.81 -14.29
N ALA A 223 -5.98 -10.30 -15.51
CA ALA A 223 -6.06 -11.11 -16.71
C ALA A 223 -4.79 -11.96 -16.95
N SER A 224 -3.66 -11.62 -16.31
CA SER A 224 -2.46 -12.45 -16.36
C SER A 224 -2.55 -13.55 -15.30
N THR A 225 -2.74 -14.78 -15.74
CA THR A 225 -2.79 -15.98 -14.87
C THR A 225 -1.40 -16.51 -14.49
N GLY A 226 -0.33 -15.99 -15.10
CA GLY A 226 1.05 -16.39 -14.84
C GLY A 226 1.75 -15.52 -13.78
N PRO A 227 2.92 -15.96 -13.30
CA PRO A 227 3.76 -15.16 -12.42
C PRO A 227 4.17 -13.85 -13.09
N ALA A 228 4.32 -12.80 -12.29
CA ALA A 228 4.96 -11.57 -12.74
C ALA A 228 6.48 -11.76 -12.70
N GLU A 229 7.11 -11.93 -13.86
CA GLU A 229 8.55 -12.13 -13.99
C GLU A 229 9.28 -10.79 -14.19
N LEU A 230 10.26 -10.54 -13.33
CA LEU A 230 11.05 -9.30 -13.30
C LEU A 230 12.53 -9.64 -13.38
N THR A 231 13.27 -8.90 -14.20
CA THR A 231 14.71 -9.05 -14.33
C THR A 231 15.41 -7.76 -13.93
N PHE A 232 16.40 -7.86 -13.04
CA PHE A 232 17.28 -6.77 -12.65
C PHE A 232 18.71 -7.06 -13.08
N TYR A 233 19.37 -6.04 -13.63
CA TYR A 233 20.82 -6.06 -13.88
C TYR A 233 21.56 -5.51 -12.66
N GLU A 234 22.84 -5.88 -12.50
CA GLU A 234 23.67 -5.45 -11.37
C GLU A 234 23.64 -3.93 -11.10
N GLY A 235 23.67 -3.11 -12.16
CA GLY A 235 23.62 -1.64 -12.04
C GLY A 235 22.29 -1.07 -11.52
N GLN A 236 21.25 -1.91 -11.42
CA GLN A 236 19.91 -1.54 -10.93
C GLN A 236 19.69 -1.98 -9.48
N VAL A 237 20.65 -2.69 -8.88
CA VAL A 237 20.58 -3.15 -7.50
C VAL A 237 21.08 -2.04 -6.56
N VAL A 238 20.31 -1.76 -5.51
CA VAL A 238 20.76 -0.84 -4.46
C VAL A 238 21.89 -1.50 -3.68
N LYS A 239 23.06 -0.85 -3.60
CA LYS A 239 24.27 -1.39 -2.95
C LYS A 239 24.43 -0.83 -1.53
N LEU A 240 25.08 -1.58 -0.63
CA LEU A 240 25.26 -1.22 0.79
C LEU A 240 25.96 0.12 1.01
N ASP A 241 26.90 0.48 0.14
CA ASP A 241 27.63 1.75 0.16
C ASP A 241 26.75 2.97 -0.14
N GLN A 242 25.62 2.77 -0.83
CA GLN A 242 24.60 3.80 -1.08
C GLN A 242 23.69 4.04 0.13
N VAL A 243 23.71 3.14 1.11
CA VAL A 243 22.82 3.11 2.27
C VAL A 243 23.45 3.78 3.51
N GLY A 244 24.79 3.97 3.50
CA GLY A 244 25.58 4.51 4.61
C GLY A 244 26.10 5.94 4.46
N ARG A 245 25.52 6.75 3.57
CA ARG A 245 25.82 8.20 3.44
C ARG A 245 24.61 9.05 3.80
#